data_AF-A0A7W5UFV3-F1
#
_entry.id   AF-A0A7W5UFV3-F1
#
_cell.length_a   1.000
_cell.length_b   1.000
_cell.length_c   1.000
_cell.angle_alpha   90.00
_cell.angle_beta   90.00
_cell.angle_gamma   90.00
#
_symmetry.space_group_name_H-M   'P 1'
#
loop_
_entity.id
_entity.type
_entity.pdbx_description
1 polymer ?
#
loop_
_entity_poly.entity_id
_entity_poly.type
_entity_poly.pdbx_seq_one_letter_code
_entity_poly.pdbx_strand_id
1 'polypeptide(L)'
;MKKVIVAAVAPLIVNIVAGLLLSAYPLANMLMTSLAILVNALLVGILFQMGAESTHRLSLGMIFLVVGIMEFFSGFFAPTRLTDNWWVILFVALTAAQCVLTYLTIHYSKKA
;
A
#
# COMPACT_ATOMS: atom_id res chain seq x y z
N MET A 1 9.35 -14.20 -0.30
CA MET A 1 9.76 -13.07 0.54
C MET A 1 10.73 -12.12 -0.14
N LYS A 2 11.93 -12.56 -0.59
CA LYS A 2 12.91 -11.68 -1.27
C LYS A 2 12.29 -10.84 -2.41
N LYS A 3 11.44 -11.45 -3.26
CA LYS A 3 10.75 -10.76 -4.36
C LYS A 3 9.77 -9.66 -3.90
N VAL A 4 9.04 -9.89 -2.80
CA VAL A 4 8.09 -8.91 -2.23
C VAL A 4 8.84 -7.74 -1.61
N ILE A 5 9.95 -8.01 -0.92
CA ILE A 5 10.81 -6.98 -0.33
C ILE A 5 11.37 -6.07 -1.43
N VAL A 6 11.89 -6.63 -2.52
CA VAL A 6 12.40 -5.83 -3.65
C VAL A 6 11.31 -4.94 -4.26
N ALA A 7 10.10 -5.49 -4.44
CA ALA A 7 8.96 -4.75 -4.99
C ALA A 7 8.47 -3.60 -4.06
N ALA A 8 8.78 -3.66 -2.76
CA ALA A 8 8.45 -2.61 -1.80
C ALA A 8 9.58 -1.58 -1.64
N VAL A 9 10.83 -2.03 -1.63
CA VAL A 9 12.00 -1.18 -1.44
C VAL A 9 12.18 -0.22 -2.61
N ALA A 10 11.98 -0.67 -3.84
CA ALA A 10 12.10 0.17 -5.03
C ALA A 10 11.17 1.41 -4.98
N PRO A 11 9.82 1.28 -4.82
CA PRO A 11 8.95 2.44 -4.71
C PRO A 11 9.20 3.27 -3.45
N LEU A 12 9.64 2.65 -2.33
CA LEU A 12 9.99 3.39 -1.11
C LEU A 12 11.18 4.33 -1.33
N ILE A 13 12.23 3.86 -2.02
CA ILE A 13 13.39 4.68 -2.38
C ILE A 13 12.96 5.82 -3.29
N VAL A 14 12.16 5.53 -4.32
CA VAL A 14 11.64 6.56 -5.24
C VAL A 14 10.83 7.60 -4.47
N ASN A 15 9.97 7.18 -3.54
CA ASN A 15 9.16 8.09 -2.73
C ASN A 15 10.01 9.00 -1.83
N ILE A 16 11.03 8.44 -1.17
CA ILE A 16 11.94 9.22 -0.31
C ILE A 16 12.72 10.22 -1.16
N VAL A 17 13.28 9.79 -2.29
CA VAL A 17 14.00 10.68 -3.20
C VAL A 17 13.09 11.78 -3.72
N ALA A 18 11.85 11.46 -4.10
CA ALA A 18 10.86 12.45 -4.52
C ALA A 18 10.57 13.47 -3.40
N GLY A 19 10.39 13.04 -2.15
CA GLY A 19 10.15 13.94 -1.01
C GLY A 19 11.34 14.82 -0.63
N LEU A 20 12.57 14.36 -0.92
CA LEU A 20 13.78 15.16 -0.71
C LEU A 20 14.04 16.15 -1.85
N LEU A 21 13.63 15.84 -3.09
CA LEU A 21 13.90 16.66 -4.26
C LEU A 21 12.78 17.66 -4.58
N LEU A 22 11.52 17.34 -4.28
CA LEU A 22 10.36 18.15 -4.64
C LEU A 22 9.90 19.01 -3.47
N SER A 23 10.15 20.32 -3.55
CA SER A 23 9.65 21.29 -2.56
C SER A 23 8.12 21.33 -2.46
N ALA A 24 7.42 20.95 -3.53
CA ALA A 24 5.97 20.81 -3.57
C ALA A 24 5.46 19.53 -2.88
N TYR A 25 6.35 18.64 -2.42
CA TYR A 25 5.98 17.39 -1.75
C TYR A 25 6.35 17.45 -0.26
N PRO A 26 5.40 17.80 0.62
CA PRO A 26 5.68 18.01 2.03
C PRO A 26 6.16 16.74 2.72
N LEU A 27 6.99 16.90 3.76
CA LEU A 27 7.51 15.77 4.55
C LEU A 27 6.37 14.89 5.12
N ALA A 28 5.29 15.50 5.60
CA ALA A 28 4.14 14.76 6.14
C ALA A 28 3.51 13.82 5.08
N ASN A 29 3.37 14.31 3.84
CA ASN A 29 2.84 13.54 2.74
C ASN A 29 3.79 12.40 2.33
N MET A 30 5.10 12.68 2.28
CA MET A 30 6.13 11.67 2.03
C MET A 30 6.11 10.55 3.07
N LEU A 31 5.91 10.88 4.36
CA LEU A 31 5.80 9.89 5.42
C LEU A 31 4.52 9.06 5.29
N MET A 32 3.41 9.68 4.93
CA MET A 32 2.13 9.00 4.72
C MET A 32 2.19 7.99 3.57
N THR A 33 2.72 8.38 2.42
CA THR A 33 2.92 7.47 1.27
C THR A 33 3.98 6.40 1.57
N SER A 34 5.01 6.70 2.36
CA SER A 34 5.97 5.69 2.80
C SER A 34 5.27 4.63 3.66
N LEU A 35 4.38 5.05 4.56
CA LEU A 35 3.56 4.14 5.36
C LEU A 35 2.65 3.29 4.47
N ALA A 36 2.03 3.88 3.44
CA ALA A 36 1.23 3.16 2.43
C ALA A 36 2.01 2.02 1.78
N ILE A 37 3.23 2.31 1.31
CA ILE A 37 4.09 1.34 0.64
C ILE A 37 4.44 0.19 1.59
N LEU A 38 4.77 0.52 2.85
CA LEU A 38 5.10 -0.47 3.87
C LEU A 38 3.91 -1.35 4.24
N VAL A 39 2.72 -0.77 4.41
CA VAL A 39 1.49 -1.52 4.71
C VAL A 39 1.12 -2.45 3.54
N ASN A 40 1.15 -1.96 2.31
CA ASN A 40 0.94 -2.78 1.12
C ASN A 40 1.92 -3.96 1.05
N ALA A 41 3.21 -3.68 1.23
CA ALA A 41 4.25 -4.69 1.23
C ALA A 41 4.03 -5.76 2.31
N LEU A 42 3.59 -5.32 3.50
CA LEU A 42 3.25 -6.21 4.61
C LEU A 42 2.06 -7.10 4.25
N LEU A 43 0.96 -6.54 3.74
CA LEU A 43 -0.23 -7.30 3.35
C LEU A 43 0.09 -8.33 2.26
N VAL A 44 0.85 -7.93 1.23
CA VAL A 44 1.37 -8.88 0.22
C VAL A 44 2.24 -9.95 0.88
N GLY A 45 3.14 -9.56 1.79
CA GLY A 45 3.98 -10.49 2.54
C GLY A 45 3.17 -11.54 3.31
N ILE A 46 2.10 -11.11 3.99
CA ILE A 46 1.17 -11.98 4.74
C ILE A 46 0.46 -12.94 3.79
N LEU A 47 -0.05 -12.49 2.65
CA LEU A 47 -0.68 -13.36 1.65
C LEU A 47 0.26 -14.47 1.16
N PHE A 48 1.54 -14.13 0.95
CA PHE A 48 2.54 -15.11 0.52
C PHE A 48 2.93 -16.08 1.63
N GLN A 49 3.04 -15.62 2.88
CA GLN A 49 3.43 -16.47 4.02
C GLN A 49 2.29 -17.38 4.50
N MET A 50 1.05 -16.88 4.52
CA MET A 50 -0.11 -17.62 5.04
C MET A 50 -0.70 -18.63 4.06
N GLY A 51 0.01 -18.93 2.96
CA GLY A 51 -0.32 -20.04 2.07
C GLY A 51 -1.59 -19.85 1.26
N ALA A 52 -2.01 -18.60 1.00
CA ALA A 52 -3.14 -18.34 0.11
C ALA A 52 -2.91 -19.03 -1.25
N GLU A 53 -3.97 -19.52 -1.88
CA GLU A 53 -3.89 -20.21 -3.16
C GLU A 53 -3.16 -19.38 -4.24
N SER A 54 -2.43 -20.01 -5.17
CA SER A 54 -1.60 -19.29 -6.16
C SER A 54 -2.40 -18.29 -7.00
N THR A 55 -3.63 -18.63 -7.37
CA THR A 55 -4.52 -17.78 -8.19
C THR A 55 -5.02 -16.58 -7.40
N HIS A 56 -5.47 -16.82 -6.16
CA HIS A 56 -5.93 -15.77 -5.24
C HIS A 56 -4.82 -14.80 -4.88
N ARG A 57 -3.59 -15.28 -4.64
CA ARG A 57 -2.42 -14.43 -4.38
C ARG A 57 -2.08 -13.51 -5.54
N LEU A 58 -2.12 -14.01 -6.77
CA LEU A 58 -1.81 -13.21 -7.96
C LEU A 58 -2.85 -12.11 -8.17
N SER A 59 -4.14 -12.46 -8.08
CA SER A 59 -5.25 -11.52 -8.25
C SER A 59 -5.24 -10.41 -7.19
N LEU A 60 -5.13 -10.76 -5.90
CA LEU A 60 -5.04 -9.76 -4.83
C LEU A 60 -3.76 -8.90 -4.96
N GLY A 61 -2.64 -9.50 -5.38
CA GLY A 61 -1.40 -8.77 -5.63
C GLY A 61 -1.57 -7.70 -6.72
N MET A 62 -2.32 -7.98 -7.79
CA MET A 62 -2.65 -6.97 -8.81
C MET A 62 -3.57 -5.87 -8.26
N ILE A 63 -4.56 -6.22 -7.44
CA ILE A 63 -5.43 -5.24 -6.79
C ILE A 63 -4.60 -4.32 -5.87
N PHE A 64 -3.68 -4.88 -5.09
CA PHE A 64 -2.83 -4.10 -4.18
C PHE A 64 -1.85 -3.21 -4.94
N LEU A 65 -1.39 -3.65 -6.11
CA LEU A 65 -0.60 -2.79 -7.00
C LEU A 65 -1.40 -1.56 -7.44
N VAL A 66 -2.63 -1.75 -7.93
CA VAL A 66 -3.49 -0.64 -8.39
C VAL A 66 -3.83 0.30 -7.24
N VAL A 67 -4.25 -0.25 -6.10
CA VAL A 67 -4.55 0.54 -4.91
C VAL A 67 -3.32 1.30 -4.42
N GLY A 68 -2.15 0.64 -4.36
CA GLY A 68 -0.90 1.29 -3.96
C GLY A 68 -0.49 2.44 -4.88
N ILE A 69 -0.75 2.34 -6.20
CA ILE A 69 -0.57 3.46 -7.13
C ILE A 69 -1.53 4.60 -6.79
N MET A 70 -2.81 4.30 -6.52
CA MET A 70 -3.79 5.33 -6.14
C MET A 70 -3.41 6.01 -4.81
N GLU A 71 -2.93 5.26 -3.82
CA GLU A 71 -2.46 5.77 -2.53
C GLU A 71 -1.20 6.63 -2.67
N PHE A 72 -0.31 6.29 -3.61
CA PHE A 72 0.85 7.12 -3.92
C PHE A 72 0.42 8.48 -4.49
N PHE A 73 -0.48 8.49 -5.47
CA PHE A 73 -1.00 9.74 -6.03
C PHE A 73 -1.82 10.53 -5.01
N SER A 74 -2.62 9.88 -4.18
CA SER A 74 -3.40 10.58 -3.15
C SER A 74 -2.50 11.30 -2.16
N GLY A 75 -1.40 10.68 -1.73
CA GLY A 75 -0.44 11.35 -0.86
C GLY A 75 0.35 12.46 -1.55
N PHE A 76 0.64 12.34 -2.85
CA PHE A 76 1.29 13.41 -3.61
C PHE A 76 0.40 14.67 -3.72
N PHE A 77 -0.90 14.50 -3.94
CA PHE A 77 -1.85 15.61 -4.09
C PHE A 77 -2.55 16.04 -2.79
N ALA A 78 -2.33 15.32 -1.69
CA ALA A 78 -2.95 15.65 -0.41
C ALA A 78 -2.53 17.04 0.07
N PRO A 79 -3.47 17.88 0.55
CA PRO A 79 -3.10 19.09 1.27
C PRO A 79 -2.30 18.74 2.53
N THR A 80 -1.41 19.63 2.96
CA THR A 80 -0.56 19.44 4.16
C THR A 80 -1.35 19.30 5.46
N ARG A 81 -2.61 19.76 5.48
CA ARG A 81 -3.47 19.69 6.65
C ARG A 81 -4.02 18.28 6.80
N LEU A 82 -3.94 17.71 8.00
CA LEU A 82 -4.55 16.42 8.30
C LEU A 82 -6.06 16.53 8.53
N THR A 83 -6.52 17.66 9.05
CA THR A 83 -7.94 17.95 9.25
C THR A 83 -8.62 18.26 7.91
N ASP A 84 -9.83 17.75 7.73
CA ASP A 84 -10.64 17.94 6.51
C ASP A 84 -9.96 17.47 5.22
N ASN A 85 -9.12 16.44 5.34
CA ASN A 85 -8.34 15.91 4.23
C ASN A 85 -8.98 14.67 3.63
N TRP A 86 -9.74 14.88 2.55
CA TRP A 86 -10.39 13.81 1.79
C TRP A 86 -9.41 12.78 1.21
N TRP A 87 -8.17 13.17 0.90
CA TRP A 87 -7.16 12.26 0.39
C TRP A 87 -6.65 11.31 1.46
N VAL A 88 -6.51 11.77 2.69
CA VAL A 88 -6.16 10.93 3.85
C VAL A 88 -7.31 9.97 4.16
N ILE A 89 -8.56 10.44 4.07
CA ILE A 89 -9.75 9.58 4.29
C ILE A 89 -9.80 8.49 3.21
N LEU A 90 -9.62 8.85 1.94
CA LEU A 90 -9.56 7.89 0.83
C LEU A 90 -8.44 6.87 1.05
N PHE A 91 -7.26 7.34 1.45
CA PHE A 91 -6.12 6.50 1.79
C PHE A 91 -6.47 5.46 2.87
N VAL A 92 -6.99 5.90 4.01
CA VAL A 92 -7.37 5.00 5.10
C VAL A 92 -8.46 4.01 4.68
N ALA A 93 -9.45 4.45 3.90
CA ALA A 93 -10.52 3.58 3.42
C ALA A 93 -10.00 2.49 2.46
N LEU A 94 -9.09 2.84 1.55
CA LEU A 94 -8.46 1.90 0.63
C LEU A 94 -7.62 0.87 1.39
N THR A 95 -6.76 1.32 2.30
CA THR A 95 -5.97 0.43 3.15
C THR A 95 -6.87 -0.50 3.97
N ALA A 96 -7.97 -0.01 4.54
CA ALA A 96 -8.92 -0.83 5.29
C ALA A 96 -9.55 -1.91 4.40
N ALA A 97 -9.93 -1.58 3.16
CA ALA A 97 -10.46 -2.55 2.20
C ALA A 97 -9.43 -3.63 1.88
N GLN A 98 -8.15 -3.29 1.69
CA GLN A 98 -7.08 -4.26 1.45
C GLN A 98 -6.88 -5.22 2.63
N CYS A 99 -6.96 -4.71 3.88
CA CYS A 99 -6.90 -5.53 5.08
C CYS A 99 -8.05 -6.55 5.11
N VAL A 100 -9.29 -6.11 4.82
CA VAL A 100 -10.46 -6.99 4.75
C VAL A 100 -10.28 -8.05 3.67
N LEU A 101 -9.89 -7.66 2.46
CA LEU A 101 -9.64 -8.61 1.37
C LEU A 101 -8.56 -9.63 1.74
N THR A 102 -7.46 -9.18 2.33
CA THR A 102 -6.38 -10.08 2.81
C THR A 102 -6.92 -11.10 3.80
N TYR A 103 -7.69 -10.64 4.79
CA TYR A 103 -8.30 -11.51 5.79
C TYR A 103 -9.24 -12.54 5.15
N LEU A 104 -10.15 -12.10 4.26
CA LEU A 104 -11.10 -12.99 3.60
C LEU A 104 -10.37 -14.04 2.76
N THR A 105 -9.38 -13.64 1.96
CA THR A 105 -8.59 -14.58 1.14
C THR A 105 -7.92 -15.65 2.01
N ILE A 106 -7.31 -15.26 3.13
CA ILE A 106 -6.66 -16.21 4.04
C ILE A 106 -7.67 -17.11 4.74
N HIS A 107 -8.80 -16.56 5.20
CA HIS A 107 -9.82 -17.33 5.91
C HIS A 107 -10.48 -18.38 5.01
N TYR A 108 -10.85 -18.01 3.79
CA TYR A 108 -11.48 -18.92 2.83
C TYR A 108 -10.49 -19.90 2.21
N SER A 109 -9.25 -19.49 1.96
CA SER A 109 -8.20 -20.40 1.46
C SER A 109 -7.82 -21.50 2.45
N LYS A 110 -8.12 -21.35 3.74
CA LYS A 110 -7.94 -22.41 4.75
C LYS A 110 -9.12 -23.39 4.86
N LYS A 111 -10.27 -23.05 4.26
CA LYS A 111 -11.49 -23.87 4.28
C LYS A 111 -11.69 -24.68 3.00
N ALA A 112 -10.97 -24.33 1.93
CA ALA A 112 -10.89 -25.10 0.68
C ALA A 112 -9.82 -26.19 0.80
#